data_AF-K0CCW1-F1
#
_entry.id   AF-K0CCW1-F1
#
_cell.length_a   1.000
_cell.length_b   1.000
_cell.length_c   1.000
_cell.angle_alpha   90.00
_cell.angle_beta   90.00
_cell.angle_gamma   90.00
#
_symmetry.space_group_name_H-M   'P 1'
#
loop_
_entity.id
_entity.type
_entity.pdbx_description
1 polymer ?
#
loop_
_entity_poly.entity_id
_entity_poly.type
_entity_poly.pdbx_seq_one_letter_code
_entity_poly.pdbx_strand_id
1 'polypeptide(L)' 'MILTGAAFGLQSTVWITDGVLRALNRLAAPQTQLEQLQAFAVRCVASAEALADHPLDGVEPLSAGDLHHLQAASDQTLVF' A
#
# COMPACT_ATOMS: atom_id res chain seq x y z
N MET A 1 -2.94 -4.19 12.27
CA MET A 1 -4.16 -3.42 12.59
C MET A 1 -4.93 -2.92 11.37
N ILE A 2 -4.42 -3.08 10.14
CA ILE A 2 -5.15 -2.57 8.98
C ILE A 2 -6.42 -3.39 8.67
N LEU A 3 -6.35 -4.71 8.80
CA LEU A 3 -7.50 -5.61 8.60
C LEU A 3 -8.62 -5.37 9.62
N THR A 4 -8.28 -4.97 10.84
CA THR A 4 -9.29 -4.58 11.85
C THR A 4 -10.00 -3.30 11.43
N GLY A 5 -9.28 -2.28 10.94
CA GLY A 5 -9.91 -1.05 10.45
C GLY A 5 -10.86 -1.32 9.27
N ALA A 6 -10.40 -2.12 8.31
CA ALA A 6 -11.22 -2.55 7.18
C ALA A 6 -12.46 -3.35 7.61
N ALA A 7 -12.33 -4.25 8.60
CA ALA A 7 -13.47 -5.01 9.14
C ALA A 7 -14.51 -4.13 9.86
N PHE A 8 -14.11 -2.95 10.37
CA PHE A 8 -15.03 -1.95 10.91
C PHE A 8 -15.62 -1.01 9.84
N GLY A 9 -15.38 -1.28 8.55
CA GLY A 9 -15.90 -0.49 7.43
C GLY A 9 -15.13 0.81 7.18
N LEU A 10 -13.95 1.00 7.78
CA LEU A 10 -13.11 2.16 7.51
C LEU A 10 -12.40 2.02 6.17
N GLN A 11 -12.44 3.07 5.35
CA GLN A 11 -11.62 3.15 4.16
C GLN A 11 -10.14 3.14 4.56
N SER A 12 -9.46 2.05 4.24
CA SER A 12 -8.10 1.79 4.69
C SER A 12 -7.16 1.76 3.49
N THR A 13 -6.04 2.46 3.59
CA THR A 13 -4.99 2.47 2.56
C THR A 13 -3.67 1.99 3.16
N VAL A 14 -3.00 1.05 2.50
CA VAL A 14 -1.59 0.71 2.74
C VAL A 14 -0.75 1.51 1.76
N TRP A 15 0.15 2.34 2.29
CA TRP A 15 1.24 2.89 1.51
C TRP A 15 2.49 2.01 1.68
N ILE A 16 2.90 1.34 0.61
CA ILE A 16 4.13 0.55 0.53
C ILE A 16 5.27 1.50 0.18
N THR A 17 6.17 1.73 1.12
CA THR A 17 7.34 2.59 0.91
C THR A 17 8.37 1.91 0.00
N ASP A 18 9.20 2.71 -0.67
CA ASP A 18 10.17 2.24 -1.66
C ASP A 18 11.10 1.13 -1.13
N GLY A 19 11.53 1.24 0.14
CA GLY A 19 12.37 0.25 0.80
C GLY A 19 11.63 -1.09 1.00
N VAL A 20 10.36 -1.04 1.37
CA VAL A 20 9.51 -2.23 1.54
C VAL A 20 9.20 -2.84 0.18
N LEU A 21 8.88 -2.03 -0.83
CA LEU A 21 8.61 -2.51 -2.19
C LEU A 21 9.81 -3.27 -2.76
N ARG A 22 11.01 -2.73 -2.58
CA ARG A 22 12.27 -3.40 -2.93
C ARG A 22 12.47 -4.72 -2.18
N ALA A 23 12.10 -4.79 -0.90
CA ALA A 23 12.21 -5.99 -0.10
C ALA A 23 11.18 -7.06 -0.53
N LEU A 24 9.94 -6.66 -0.81
CA LEU A 24 8.87 -7.54 -1.28
C LEU A 24 9.23 -8.21 -2.60
N ASN A 25 9.83 -7.47 -3.53
CA ASN A 25 10.27 -8.02 -4.81
C ASN A 25 11.41 -9.06 -4.71
N ARG A 26 12.00 -9.23 -3.53
CA ARG A 26 12.99 -10.28 -3.26
C ARG A 26 12.36 -11.54 -2.64
N LEU A 27 11.08 -11.49 -2.28
CA LEU A 27 10.36 -12.64 -1.73
C LEU A 27 9.85 -13.54 -2.85
N ALA A 28 9.75 -14.84 -2.59
CA ALA A 28 9.33 -15.82 -3.60
C ALA A 28 7.84 -15.69 -4.02
N ALA A 29 6.99 -15.10 -3.18
CA ALA A 29 5.56 -14.94 -3.44
C ALA A 29 4.94 -13.76 -2.66
N PRO A 30 5.25 -12.50 -3.00
CA PRO A 30 4.67 -11.33 -2.33
C PRO A 30 3.17 -11.13 -2.63
N GLN A 31 2.65 -11.82 -3.67
CA GLN A 31 1.31 -11.63 -4.18
C GLN A 31 0.22 -12.08 -3.22
N THR A 32 0.44 -13.19 -2.49
CA THR A 32 -0.58 -13.77 -1.60
C THR A 32 -0.99 -12.82 -0.47
N GLN A 33 -0.04 -12.04 0.06
CA GLN A 33 -0.32 -11.07 1.13
C GLN A 33 -1.07 -9.84 0.59
N LEU A 34 -0.77 -9.40 -0.64
CA LEU A 34 -1.49 -8.30 -1.29
C LEU A 34 -2.92 -8.67 -1.62
N GLU A 35 -3.13 -9.88 -2.16
CA GLU A 35 -4.47 -10.42 -2.44
C GLU A 35 -5.33 -10.45 -1.17
N GLN A 36 -4.75 -10.83 -0.03
CA GLN A 36 -5.45 -10.78 1.25
C GLN A 36 -5.85 -9.34 1.62
N LEU A 37 -4.95 -8.36 1.51
CA LEU A 37 -5.29 -6.96 1.78
C LEU A 37 -6.44 -6.47 0.89
N GLN A 38 -6.36 -6.76 -0.41
CA GLN A 38 -7.37 -6.37 -1.38
C GLN A 38 -8.72 -7.07 -1.15
N ALA A 39 -8.73 -8.32 -0.68
CA ALA A 39 -9.95 -9.04 -0.31
C ALA A 39 -10.73 -8.36 0.82
N PHE A 40 -10.04 -7.57 1.65
CA PHE A 40 -10.65 -6.70 2.68
C PHE A 40 -10.87 -5.26 2.18
N ALA A 41 -10.89 -5.03 0.87
CA ALA A 41 -11.03 -3.72 0.24
C ALA A 41 -9.98 -2.68 0.69
N VAL A 42 -8.79 -3.14 1.12
CA VAL A 42 -7.68 -2.26 1.46
C VAL A 42 -7.00 -1.79 0.18
N ARG A 43 -6.99 -0.48 -0.04
CA ARG A 43 -6.29 0.11 -1.18
C ARG A 43 -4.77 0.02 -0.95
N CYS A 44 -4.03 -0.52 -1.90
CA CYS A 44 -2.57 -0.62 -1.81
C CYS A 44 -1.94 0.38 -2.78
N VAL A 45 -1.08 1.27 -2.29
CA VAL A 45 -0.44 2.32 -3.08
C VAL A 45 1.07 2.33 -2.88
N ALA A 46 1.81 2.79 -3.88
CA ALA A 46 3.26 3.02 -3.80
C ALA A 46 3.65 4.25 -4.64
N SER A 47 4.88 4.73 -4.49
CA SER A 47 5.40 5.77 -5.37
C SER A 47 5.48 5.24 -6.81
N ALA A 48 5.04 6.05 -7.77
CA ALA A 48 5.08 5.69 -9.19
C ALA A 48 6.52 5.38 -9.65
N GLU A 49 7.50 6.10 -9.09
CA GLU A 49 8.92 5.90 -9.35
C GLU A 49 9.41 4.54 -8.84
N ALA A 50 9.12 4.18 -7.59
CA ALA A 50 9.56 2.89 -7.06
C ALA A 50 8.80 1.73 -7.71
N LEU A 51 7.53 1.89 -8.07
CA LEU A 51 6.77 0.85 -8.77
C LEU A 51 7.26 0.62 -10.20
N ALA A 52 7.83 1.62 -10.86
CA ALA A 52 8.48 1.45 -12.16
C ALA A 52 9.75 0.58 -12.04
N ASP A 53 10.55 0.78 -10.99
CA ASP A 53 11.77 -0.03 -10.73
C ASP A 53 11.45 -1.42 -10.18
N HIS A 54 10.36 -1.53 -9.44
CA HIS A 54 9.95 -2.70 -8.67
C HIS A 54 8.46 -2.97 -8.89
N PRO A 55 8.06 -3.46 -10.08
CA PRO A 55 6.66 -3.68 -10.41
C PRO A 55 6.04 -4.71 -9.46
N LEU A 56 4.80 -4.45 -9.07
CA LEU A 56 4.03 -5.28 -8.15
C LEU A 56 2.54 -5.16 -8.48
N ASP A 57 1.93 -6.28 -8.86
CA ASP A 57 0.55 -6.29 -9.33
C ASP A 57 -0.44 -5.95 -8.20
N GLY A 58 -1.44 -5.14 -8.54
CA GLY A 58 -2.47 -4.71 -7.59
C GLY A 58 -2.02 -3.62 -6.62
N VAL A 59 -0.87 -2.99 -6.88
CA VAL A 59 -0.43 -1.76 -6.22
C VAL A 59 -0.66 -0.59 -7.16
N GLU A 60 -1.35 0.43 -6.69
CA GLU A 60 -1.62 1.64 -7.46
C GLU A 60 -0.42 2.60 -7.38
N PRO A 61 0.11 3.07 -8.53
CA PRO A 61 1.16 4.08 -8.55
C PRO A 61 0.59 5.46 -8.25
N LEU A 62 1.18 6.15 -7.29
CA LEU A 62 0.85 7.54 -6.96
C LEU A 62 2.05 8.46 -7.14
N SER A 63 1.79 9.70 -7.55
CA SER A 63 2.81 10.75 -7.61
C SER A 63 3.20 11.19 -6.19
N ALA A 64 4.35 11.85 -6.05
CA ALA A 64 4.75 12.43 -4.77
C ALA A 64 3.72 13.42 -4.20
N GLY A 65 3.04 14.18 -5.08
CA GLY A 65 1.97 15.09 -4.70
C GLY A 65 0.74 14.37 -4.16
N ASP A 66 0.33 13.28 -4.82
CA ASP A 66 -0.83 12.48 -4.40
C ASP A 66 -0.55 11.74 -3.08
N LEU A 67 0.67 11.25 -2.89
CA LEU A 67 1.09 10.63 -1.62
C LEU A 67 1.09 11.64 -0.47
N HIS A 68 1.58 12.86 -0.73
CA HIS A 68 1.54 13.93 0.26
C HIS A 68 0.11 14.33 0.62
N HIS A 69 -0.76 14.42 -0.40
CA HIS A 69 -2.18 14.71 -0.20
C HIS A 69 -2.88 13.58 0.58
N LEU A 70 -2.61 12.32 0.23
CA LEU A 70 -3.13 11.14 0.94
C LEU A 70 -2.75 11.16 2.42
N GLN A 71 -1.49 11.48 2.73
CA GLN A 71 -1.03 11.60 4.11
C GLN A 71 -1.75 12.74 4.86
N ALA A 72 -1.89 13.90 4.22
CA ALA A 72 -2.55 15.07 4.82
C ALA A 72 -4.07 14.89 5.01
N ALA A 73 -4.72 14.11 4.14
CA ALA A 73 -6.16 13.84 4.19
C ALA A 73 -6.53 12.67 5.09
N SER A 74 -5.55 11.92 5.61
CA SER A 74 -5.79 10.76 6.47
C SER A 74 -6.08 11.20 7.91
N ASP A 75 -7.24 10.84 8.44
CA ASP A 75 -7.61 11.10 9.85
C ASP A 75 -6.63 10.44 10.85
N GLN A 76 -6.02 9.32 10.43
CA GLN A 76 -5.03 8.62 11.22
C GLN A 76 -3.99 7.98 10.30
N THR A 77 -2.71 8.18 10.63
CA THR A 77 -1.59 7.48 10.00
C THR A 77 -0.92 6.57 11.01
N LEU A 78 -0.73 5.30 10.64
CA LEU A 78 0.03 4.33 11.43
C LEU A 78 1.29 3.95 10.64
N VAL A 79 2.46 4.04 11.28
CA VAL A 79 3.76 3.72 10.68
C VAL A 79 4.34 2.49 11.38
N PHE A 80 4.87 1.55 10.61
CA PHE A 80 5.42 0.26 11.08
C PHE A 80 6.83 0.03 10.53
#